data_AF-A0A6P0WN40-F1
#
_entry.id   AF-A0A6P0WN40-F1
#
_cell.length_a   1.000
_cell.length_b   1.000
_cell.length_c   1.000
_cell.angle_alpha   90.00
_cell.angle_beta   90.00
_cell.angle_gamma   90.00
#
_symmetry.space_group_name_H-M   'P 1'
#
loop_
_entity.id
_entity.type
_entity.pdbx_description
1 polymer ?
#
loop_
_entity_poly.entity_id
_entity_poly.type
_entity_poly.pdbx_seq_one_letter_code
_entity_poly.pdbx_strand_id
1 'polypeptide(L)'
;MQFFFTKKANPSSIPTYRATTVAPQEPPVTDTLSPEPLLPQPTLPIWVLNQDIYKKGSQAISRGGEGEIWQTNRPEYLLKIYHESTPERVKKLESMVVSHPSKPEVYRHHLPWAWPEYLLEDQQGERIGFVMPFIRKSQKLPEVYIPKSRKILNFESEWQVNWKFLHITAKNLAHLIYSLHDQGYVIGDLKPENIVVNQDALPSIIDTDSFQVTNPQTKSIYPCLVGSEGFTPPELLEKNLADIEQLPQQDDFRLAVIIHHLLLERHPFTGYLQDSEEPPETDELVRQGLWHYAAEGPEKMEQPGKRFIPLEIVHPQLQKLFLQCFNDGHCNPQARPTALEWLNALDLAINDLAHCDQFNTHWYSKHYHKCYWCERKEKLTLDIFDNSPQYQQLYKLLAAQNWKQADLETKYLLLKIAGRINEGWLDKPALENLPTEVIEIIDQLWLNHSAEHFGFSTQKRIYLETGNKLGEINWEAYNDFGTVVGWREGKIWKNYLDLEFSLNAPEGHLPFCCAGFDVCVVAFLALRL
;
A
#
# COMPACT_ATOMS: atom_id res chain seq x y z
N MET A 1 -0.94 -17.99 63.51
CA MET A 1 -2.35 -18.44 63.54
C MET A 1 -2.43 -19.63 62.61
N GLN A 2 -2.37 -20.85 63.18
CA GLN A 2 -3.52 -21.74 63.40
C GLN A 2 -4.12 -22.27 62.07
N PHE A 3 -4.36 -23.55 61.81
CA PHE A 3 -3.91 -24.87 62.31
C PHE A 3 -4.73 -25.92 61.52
N PHE A 4 -4.14 -27.09 61.17
CA PHE A 4 -4.77 -28.44 61.11
C PHE A 4 -5.92 -28.80 60.13
N PHE A 5 -6.16 -30.05 59.70
CA PHE A 5 -5.57 -31.39 59.96
C PHE A 5 -5.88 -32.36 58.80
N THR A 6 -5.01 -33.36 58.65
CA THR A 6 -5.13 -34.62 57.88
C THR A 6 -6.19 -35.60 58.42
N LYS A 7 -6.63 -36.56 57.58
CA LYS A 7 -7.00 -37.92 58.02
C LYS A 7 -6.83 -38.99 56.91
N LYS A 8 -5.95 -39.97 57.18
CA LYS A 8 -5.94 -41.38 56.69
C LYS A 8 -7.12 -42.14 57.36
N ALA A 9 -7.55 -43.38 57.10
CA ALA A 9 -7.10 -44.57 56.36
C ALA A 9 -8.29 -45.58 56.27
N ASN A 10 -8.48 -46.34 55.17
CA ASN A 10 -8.32 -47.82 55.03
C ASN A 10 -9.63 -48.68 55.12
N PRO A 11 -9.65 -50.02 54.86
CA PRO A 11 -9.93 -50.64 53.55
C PRO A 11 -10.95 -51.82 53.57
N SER A 12 -11.49 -52.19 52.41
CA SER A 12 -12.09 -53.51 52.08
C SER A 12 -12.63 -53.40 50.65
N SER A 13 -12.37 -54.24 49.66
CA SER A 13 -12.32 -55.70 49.62
C SER A 13 -11.73 -56.15 48.27
N ILE A 14 -10.86 -57.15 48.29
CA ILE A 14 -10.27 -57.80 47.11
C ILE A 14 -11.21 -58.91 46.61
N PRO A 15 -11.46 -59.03 45.29
CA PRO A 15 -11.75 -60.31 44.68
C PRO A 15 -10.60 -60.73 43.76
N THR A 16 -10.06 -61.91 44.08
CA THR A 16 -9.15 -62.70 43.25
C THR A 16 -9.79 -63.08 41.92
N TYR A 17 -9.12 -62.81 40.80
CA TYR A 17 -9.42 -63.47 39.53
C TYR A 17 -8.22 -64.28 39.05
N ARG A 18 -8.49 -65.57 38.87
CA ARG A 18 -7.59 -66.59 38.33
C ARG A 18 -7.20 -66.24 36.90
N ALA A 19 -5.92 -66.40 36.58
CA ALA A 19 -5.44 -66.45 35.22
C ALA A 19 -5.90 -67.75 34.56
N THR A 20 -6.71 -67.64 33.50
CA THR A 20 -6.95 -68.70 32.52
C THR A 20 -6.42 -68.21 31.18
N THR A 21 -5.32 -68.81 30.74
CA THR A 21 -4.78 -68.71 29.39
C THR A 21 -5.77 -69.31 28.39
N VAL A 22 -6.27 -68.50 27.47
CA VAL A 22 -7.05 -68.95 26.30
C VAL A 22 -6.27 -68.56 25.05
N ALA A 23 -6.08 -69.52 24.15
CA ALA A 23 -5.37 -69.39 22.89
C ALA A 23 -6.03 -68.35 21.95
N PRO A 24 -5.29 -67.74 21.01
CA PRO A 24 -5.85 -66.72 20.15
C PRO A 24 -6.81 -67.35 19.13
N GLN A 25 -8.05 -66.87 19.11
CA GLN A 25 -9.00 -67.11 18.01
C GLN A 25 -8.72 -66.09 16.91
N GLU A 26 -8.63 -66.56 15.67
CA GLU A 26 -8.55 -65.72 14.47
C GLU A 26 -9.80 -64.82 14.36
N PRO A 27 -9.65 -63.56 13.92
CA PRO A 27 -10.78 -62.66 13.74
C PRO A 27 -11.65 -63.13 12.55
N PRO A 28 -12.98 -62.93 12.60
CA PRO A 28 -13.85 -63.25 11.48
C PRO A 28 -13.57 -62.27 10.33
N VAL A 29 -13.50 -62.82 9.12
CA VAL A 29 -13.51 -62.06 7.86
C VAL A 29 -14.86 -61.35 7.76
N THR A 30 -14.87 -60.04 8.00
CA THR A 30 -16.03 -59.18 7.72
C THR A 30 -15.93 -58.59 6.33
N ASP A 31 -17.09 -58.64 5.67
CA ASP A 31 -17.42 -58.17 4.34
C ASP A 31 -16.77 -56.87 3.89
N THR A 32 -16.58 -56.82 2.58
CA THR A 32 -16.27 -55.68 1.74
C THR A 32 -16.88 -54.36 2.26
N LEU A 33 -15.99 -53.44 2.66
CA LEU A 33 -16.31 -52.03 2.83
C LEU A 33 -16.90 -51.51 1.51
N SER A 34 -18.20 -51.24 1.53
CA SER A 34 -18.82 -50.41 0.50
C SER A 34 -18.10 -49.06 0.50
N PRO A 35 -17.71 -48.49 -0.66
CA PRO A 35 -17.09 -47.17 -0.68
C PRO A 35 -18.05 -46.17 -0.05
N GLU A 36 -17.54 -45.37 0.89
CA GLU A 36 -18.28 -44.22 1.41
C GLU A 36 -18.86 -43.43 0.24
N PRO A 37 -20.14 -43.01 0.31
CA PRO A 37 -20.70 -42.18 -0.74
C PRO A 37 -19.85 -40.91 -0.85
N LEU A 38 -19.20 -40.74 -2.01
CA LEU A 38 -18.51 -39.51 -2.38
C LEU A 38 -19.45 -38.34 -2.04
N LEU A 39 -19.02 -37.48 -1.12
CA LEU A 39 -19.72 -36.24 -0.83
C LEU A 39 -20.01 -35.54 -2.18
N PRO A 40 -21.25 -35.08 -2.42
CA PRO A 40 -21.57 -34.40 -3.67
C PRO A 40 -20.58 -33.27 -3.88
N GLN A 41 -19.93 -33.26 -5.04
CA GLN A 41 -18.99 -32.21 -5.42
C GLN A 41 -19.72 -30.86 -5.27
N PRO A 42 -19.17 -29.88 -4.53
CA PRO A 42 -19.78 -28.56 -4.43
C PRO A 42 -19.94 -28.02 -5.85
N THR A 43 -21.16 -27.63 -6.23
CA THR A 43 -21.41 -27.01 -7.52
C THR A 43 -20.65 -25.70 -7.59
N LEU A 44 -19.67 -25.63 -8.49
CA LEU A 44 -18.89 -24.42 -8.71
C LEU A 44 -19.82 -23.29 -9.18
N PRO A 45 -19.86 -22.15 -8.49
CA PRO A 45 -20.63 -21.01 -8.94
C PRO A 45 -19.96 -20.40 -10.18
N ILE A 46 -20.68 -20.41 -11.30
CA ILE A 46 -20.21 -19.93 -12.62
C ILE A 46 -21.16 -18.84 -13.10
N TRP A 47 -20.60 -17.74 -13.60
CA TRP A 47 -21.33 -16.70 -14.34
C TRP A 47 -20.83 -16.62 -15.78
N VAL A 48 -21.76 -16.45 -16.71
CA VAL A 48 -21.47 -16.31 -18.14
C VAL A 48 -21.41 -14.83 -18.53
N LEU A 49 -20.32 -14.43 -19.17
CA LEU A 49 -20.11 -13.07 -19.65
C LEU A 49 -21.13 -12.71 -20.73
N ASN A 50 -21.73 -11.52 -20.62
CA ASN A 50 -22.82 -11.00 -21.45
C ASN A 50 -24.17 -11.74 -21.30
N GLN A 51 -24.31 -12.59 -20.29
CA GLN A 51 -25.56 -13.22 -19.90
C GLN A 51 -25.89 -12.94 -18.43
N ASP A 52 -25.01 -13.33 -17.51
CA ASP A 52 -25.22 -13.14 -16.07
C ASP A 52 -24.58 -11.85 -15.54
N ILE A 53 -23.49 -11.43 -16.18
CA ILE A 53 -22.72 -10.23 -15.86
C ILE A 53 -22.15 -9.57 -17.13
N TYR A 54 -22.06 -8.24 -17.13
CA TYR A 54 -21.65 -7.42 -18.27
C TYR A 54 -20.52 -6.48 -17.89
N LYS A 55 -19.58 -6.25 -18.82
CA LYS A 55 -18.57 -5.17 -18.70
C LYS A 55 -19.26 -3.81 -18.73
N LYS A 56 -18.88 -2.92 -17.81
CA LYS A 56 -19.33 -1.54 -17.78
C LYS A 56 -18.26 -0.62 -18.36
N GLY A 57 -18.61 0.16 -19.38
CA GLY A 57 -17.68 1.04 -20.09
C GLY A 57 -16.96 0.35 -21.25
N SER A 58 -16.26 1.15 -22.06
CA SER A 58 -15.50 0.68 -23.22
C SER A 58 -14.03 0.37 -22.91
N GLN A 59 -13.57 0.68 -21.70
CA GLN A 59 -12.17 0.50 -21.27
C GLN A 59 -12.10 -0.21 -19.91
N ALA A 60 -11.07 -1.04 -19.75
CA ALA A 60 -10.76 -1.70 -18.49
C ALA A 60 -10.33 -0.68 -17.42
N ILE A 61 -10.59 -0.97 -16.14
CA ILE A 61 -10.08 -0.20 -15.00
C ILE A 61 -8.55 -0.29 -14.96
N SER A 62 -8.03 -1.47 -15.25
CA SER A 62 -6.61 -1.76 -15.25
C SER A 62 -6.31 -2.88 -16.24
N ARG A 63 -5.14 -2.79 -16.87
CA ARG A 63 -4.55 -3.84 -17.71
C ARG A 63 -3.20 -4.22 -17.11
N GLY A 64 -3.11 -5.43 -16.59
CA GLY A 64 -1.88 -6.00 -16.06
C GLY A 64 -1.28 -7.03 -17.02
N GLY A 65 -0.17 -7.65 -16.59
CA GLY A 65 0.53 -8.69 -17.37
C GLY A 65 -0.27 -9.98 -17.52
N GLU A 66 -1.18 -10.29 -16.59
CA GLU A 66 -1.96 -11.53 -16.62
C GLU A 66 -3.36 -11.37 -17.20
N GLY A 67 -3.91 -10.16 -17.16
CA GLY A 67 -5.29 -9.91 -17.59
C GLY A 67 -5.76 -8.48 -17.39
N GLU A 68 -7.06 -8.30 -17.57
CA GLU A 68 -7.76 -7.02 -17.49
C GLU A 68 -8.81 -7.03 -16.39
N ILE A 69 -8.92 -5.92 -15.64
CA ILE A 69 -9.93 -5.73 -14.60
C ILE A 69 -11.02 -4.80 -15.13
N TRP A 70 -12.28 -5.22 -15.04
CA TRP A 70 -13.44 -4.49 -15.55
C TRP A 70 -14.47 -4.19 -14.48
N GLN A 71 -15.06 -3.00 -14.53
CA GLN A 71 -16.30 -2.71 -13.81
C GLN A 71 -17.44 -3.51 -14.43
N THR A 72 -18.50 -3.74 -13.65
CA THR A 72 -19.63 -4.54 -14.10
C THR A 72 -20.96 -3.81 -13.94
N ASN A 73 -22.02 -4.36 -14.53
CA ASN A 73 -23.39 -3.90 -14.30
C ASN A 73 -23.88 -4.17 -12.86
N ARG A 74 -23.17 -5.02 -12.10
CA ARG A 74 -23.39 -5.27 -10.67
C ARG A 74 -22.29 -4.53 -9.88
N PRO A 75 -22.57 -3.33 -9.34
CA PRO A 75 -21.53 -2.44 -8.84
C PRO A 75 -20.71 -3.01 -7.68
N GLU A 76 -21.18 -4.07 -7.03
CA GLU A 76 -20.52 -4.79 -5.94
C GLU A 76 -19.44 -5.77 -6.40
N TYR A 77 -19.34 -6.03 -7.72
CA TYR A 77 -18.36 -6.95 -8.29
C TYR A 77 -17.48 -6.28 -9.34
N LEU A 78 -16.26 -6.83 -9.47
CA LEU A 78 -15.33 -6.63 -10.57
C LEU A 78 -15.13 -7.94 -11.33
N LEU A 79 -14.76 -7.84 -12.60
CA LEU A 79 -14.35 -8.96 -13.44
C LEU A 79 -12.85 -8.91 -13.66
N LYS A 80 -12.13 -10.02 -13.47
CA LYS A 80 -10.78 -10.21 -14.01
C LYS A 80 -10.86 -11.21 -15.16
N ILE A 81 -10.41 -10.79 -16.34
CA ILE A 81 -10.36 -11.61 -17.56
C ILE A 81 -8.89 -11.80 -17.91
N TYR A 82 -8.44 -13.05 -18.02
CA TYR A 82 -7.05 -13.31 -18.36
C TYR A 82 -6.77 -13.08 -19.84
N HIS A 83 -5.54 -12.70 -20.16
CA HIS A 83 -5.08 -12.68 -21.55
C HIS A 83 -4.97 -14.09 -22.14
N GLU A 84 -4.60 -15.05 -21.29
CA GLU A 84 -4.49 -16.47 -21.64
C GLU A 84 -5.06 -17.33 -20.50
N SER A 85 -5.96 -18.25 -20.83
CA SER A 85 -6.52 -19.20 -19.87
C SER A 85 -5.85 -20.56 -20.03
N THR A 86 -5.12 -21.01 -19.00
CA THR A 86 -4.47 -22.33 -18.99
C THR A 86 -5.26 -23.31 -18.12
N PRO A 87 -5.25 -24.62 -18.43
CA PRO A 87 -5.90 -25.64 -17.60
C PRO A 87 -5.47 -25.61 -16.14
N GLU A 88 -4.20 -25.33 -15.86
CA GLU A 88 -3.63 -25.23 -14.52
C GLU A 88 -4.23 -24.04 -13.75
N ARG A 89 -4.32 -22.87 -14.40
CA ARG A 89 -4.91 -21.65 -13.83
C ARG A 89 -6.40 -21.85 -13.53
N VAL A 90 -7.12 -22.51 -14.44
CA VAL A 90 -8.52 -22.88 -14.24
C VAL A 90 -8.69 -23.77 -13.01
N LYS A 91 -7.90 -24.84 -12.88
CA LYS A 91 -7.97 -25.74 -11.72
C LYS A 91 -7.61 -25.04 -10.40
N LYS A 92 -6.66 -24.11 -10.43
CA LYS A 92 -6.33 -23.25 -9.29
C LYS A 92 -7.56 -22.43 -8.88
N LEU A 93 -8.21 -21.75 -9.82
CA LEU A 93 -9.40 -20.93 -9.56
C LEU A 93 -10.58 -21.74 -9.03
N GLU A 94 -10.83 -22.92 -9.59
CA GLU A 94 -11.84 -23.85 -9.04
C GLU A 94 -11.54 -24.16 -7.57
N SER A 95 -10.27 -24.43 -7.24
CA SER A 95 -9.85 -24.71 -5.87
C SER A 95 -10.03 -23.50 -4.95
N MET A 96 -9.76 -22.29 -5.44
CA MET A 96 -9.97 -21.04 -4.69
C MET A 96 -11.45 -20.77 -4.41
N VAL A 97 -12.32 -20.93 -5.41
CA VAL A 97 -13.76 -20.69 -5.27
C VAL A 97 -14.38 -21.67 -4.29
N VAL A 98 -13.96 -22.94 -4.30
CA VAL A 98 -14.41 -23.96 -3.34
C VAL A 98 -13.86 -23.70 -1.94
N SER A 99 -12.61 -23.27 -1.86
CA SER A 99 -11.88 -23.07 -0.58
C SER A 99 -11.82 -21.58 -0.28
N HIS A 100 -12.98 -20.99 -0.01
CA HIS A 100 -13.05 -19.59 0.36
C HIS A 100 -12.58 -19.39 1.82
N PRO A 101 -11.60 -18.50 2.08
CA PRO A 101 -11.13 -18.24 3.45
C PRO A 101 -12.25 -17.64 4.31
N SER A 102 -12.29 -18.05 5.57
CA SER A 102 -13.19 -17.50 6.59
C SER A 102 -12.71 -16.13 7.03
N LYS A 103 -13.66 -15.20 7.08
CA LYS A 103 -13.40 -13.79 7.39
C LYS A 103 -13.19 -13.56 8.90
N PRO A 104 -12.17 -12.79 9.31
CA PRO A 104 -11.98 -12.47 10.72
C PRO A 104 -13.07 -11.54 11.27
N GLU A 105 -13.36 -11.64 12.56
CA GLU A 105 -14.44 -10.90 13.22
C GLU A 105 -14.26 -9.37 13.14
N VAL A 106 -13.03 -8.86 13.26
CA VAL A 106 -12.73 -7.41 13.11
C VAL A 106 -13.19 -6.85 11.76
N TYR A 107 -13.28 -7.72 10.75
CA TYR A 107 -13.71 -7.35 9.42
C TYR A 107 -15.22 -7.46 9.23
N ARG A 108 -16.05 -7.84 10.20
CA ARG A 108 -17.50 -8.13 10.00
C ARG A 108 -18.22 -7.24 8.97
N HIS A 109 -17.98 -5.93 8.99
CA HIS A 109 -18.59 -4.92 8.10
C HIS A 109 -17.73 -4.43 6.91
N HIS A 110 -16.53 -4.99 6.70
CA HIS A 110 -15.58 -4.63 5.64
C HIS A 110 -15.00 -5.87 4.95
N LEU A 111 -14.72 -5.83 3.65
CA LEU A 111 -14.19 -7.01 2.95
C LEU A 111 -12.66 -7.11 3.19
N PRO A 112 -12.16 -8.21 3.78
CA PRO A 112 -10.72 -8.36 4.06
C PRO A 112 -9.89 -8.65 2.80
N TRP A 113 -10.53 -9.09 1.72
CA TRP A 113 -9.86 -9.46 0.47
C TRP A 113 -10.83 -9.47 -0.71
N ALA A 114 -10.31 -9.33 -1.94
CA ALA A 114 -11.05 -9.49 -3.18
C ALA A 114 -10.93 -10.92 -3.73
N TRP A 115 -11.43 -11.90 -2.97
CA TRP A 115 -11.32 -13.32 -3.31
C TRP A 115 -12.18 -13.71 -4.52
N PRO A 116 -11.76 -14.68 -5.37
CA PRO A 116 -12.62 -15.21 -6.42
C PRO A 116 -13.88 -15.86 -5.84
N GLU A 117 -15.06 -15.33 -6.19
CA GLU A 117 -16.35 -15.87 -5.74
C GLU A 117 -17.07 -16.67 -6.82
N TYR A 118 -16.86 -16.31 -8.10
CA TYR A 118 -17.45 -17.01 -9.24
C TYR A 118 -16.41 -17.22 -10.33
N LEU A 119 -16.46 -18.37 -10.99
CA LEU A 119 -15.75 -18.57 -12.26
C LEU A 119 -16.47 -17.78 -13.35
N LEU A 120 -15.71 -17.26 -14.31
CA LEU A 120 -16.25 -16.55 -15.46
C LEU A 120 -16.08 -17.38 -16.72
N GLU A 121 -17.19 -17.64 -17.41
CA GLU A 121 -17.21 -18.31 -18.71
C GLU A 121 -17.59 -17.33 -19.83
N ASP A 122 -17.10 -17.60 -21.03
CA ASP A 122 -17.61 -16.97 -22.24
C ASP A 122 -18.91 -17.64 -22.74
N GLN A 123 -19.44 -17.19 -23.87
CA GLN A 123 -20.68 -17.75 -24.43
C GLN A 123 -20.50 -19.16 -25.02
N GLN A 124 -19.25 -19.61 -25.19
CA GLN A 124 -18.88 -20.92 -25.69
C GLN A 124 -18.64 -21.92 -24.55
N GLY A 125 -18.66 -21.46 -23.29
CA GLY A 125 -18.41 -22.26 -22.10
C GLY A 125 -16.92 -22.39 -21.75
N GLU A 126 -16.04 -21.58 -22.36
CA GLU A 126 -14.63 -21.52 -22.00
C GLU A 126 -14.44 -20.63 -20.76
N ARG A 127 -13.65 -21.11 -19.79
CA ARG A 127 -13.35 -20.36 -18.57
C ARG A 127 -12.28 -19.34 -18.86
N ILE A 128 -12.66 -18.07 -18.85
CA ILE A 128 -11.82 -16.94 -19.29
C ILE A 128 -11.33 -16.07 -18.13
N GLY A 129 -11.82 -16.31 -16.90
CA GLY A 129 -11.51 -15.45 -15.76
C GLY A 129 -12.32 -15.77 -14.52
N PHE A 130 -12.52 -14.75 -13.69
CA PHE A 130 -13.32 -14.85 -12.48
C PHE A 130 -13.99 -13.52 -12.10
N VAL A 131 -14.98 -13.62 -11.23
CA VAL A 131 -15.69 -12.50 -10.60
C VAL A 131 -15.24 -12.41 -9.15
N MET A 132 -14.95 -11.19 -8.69
CA MET A 132 -14.51 -10.91 -7.32
C MET A 132 -15.25 -9.70 -6.75
N PRO A 133 -15.41 -9.59 -5.42
CA PRO A 133 -16.09 -8.46 -4.83
C PRO A 133 -15.26 -7.18 -4.98
N PHE A 134 -15.94 -6.06 -5.20
CA PHE A 134 -15.31 -4.75 -5.30
C PHE A 134 -15.11 -4.14 -3.92
N ILE A 135 -13.86 -4.01 -3.48
CA ILE A 135 -13.51 -3.26 -2.27
C ILE A 135 -13.65 -1.77 -2.57
N ARG A 136 -14.69 -1.15 -2.01
CA ARG A 136 -15.02 0.27 -2.21
C ARG A 136 -14.48 1.14 -1.09
N LYS A 137 -14.39 2.46 -1.36
CA LYS A 137 -14.04 3.51 -0.39
C LYS A 137 -12.69 3.24 0.29
N SER A 138 -11.73 2.79 -0.50
CA SER A 138 -10.38 2.47 -0.06
C SER A 138 -9.36 3.17 -0.95
N GLN A 139 -8.15 3.32 -0.45
CA GLN A 139 -6.98 3.89 -1.13
C GLN A 139 -5.87 2.86 -1.11
N LYS A 140 -4.95 2.89 -2.09
CA LYS A 140 -3.81 1.97 -2.07
C LYS A 140 -2.92 2.28 -0.88
N LEU A 141 -2.26 1.28 -0.31
CA LEU A 141 -1.43 1.45 0.88
C LEU A 141 -0.33 2.54 0.70
N PRO A 142 0.37 2.65 -0.46
CA PRO A 142 1.30 3.74 -0.71
C PRO A 142 0.68 5.15 -0.62
N GLU A 143 -0.57 5.32 -1.06
CA GLU A 143 -1.27 6.61 -0.97
C GLU A 143 -1.51 7.02 0.50
N VAL A 144 -1.50 6.06 1.43
CA VAL A 144 -1.73 6.26 2.86
C VAL A 144 -0.44 6.56 3.63
N TYR A 145 0.67 5.85 3.38
CA TYR A 145 1.91 6.04 4.17
C TYR A 145 2.93 6.98 3.52
N ILE A 146 2.87 7.25 2.22
CA ILE A 146 3.77 8.22 1.58
C ILE A 146 3.34 9.63 2.02
N PRO A 147 4.19 10.44 2.66
CA PRO A 147 3.80 11.72 3.25
C PRO A 147 3.04 12.66 2.31
N LYS A 148 3.50 12.77 1.07
CA LYS A 148 2.90 13.62 0.04
C LYS A 148 1.49 13.17 -0.30
N SER A 149 1.31 11.89 -0.65
CA SER A 149 0.00 11.32 -0.97
C SER A 149 -0.93 11.33 0.23
N ARG A 150 -0.40 11.04 1.43
CA ARG A 150 -1.14 11.09 2.69
C ARG A 150 -1.69 12.47 2.99
N LYS A 151 -0.88 13.53 2.77
CA LYS A 151 -1.32 14.92 2.92
C LYS A 151 -2.50 15.21 2.01
N ILE A 152 -2.39 14.85 0.73
CA ILE A 152 -3.49 14.97 -0.24
C ILE A 152 -4.72 14.22 0.28
N LEU A 153 -4.59 12.96 0.66
CA LEU A 153 -5.70 12.14 1.17
C LEU A 153 -6.41 12.76 2.39
N ASN A 154 -5.66 13.28 3.36
CA ASN A 154 -6.20 13.98 4.53
C ASN A 154 -6.93 15.27 4.15
N PHE A 155 -6.46 15.99 3.13
CA PHE A 155 -7.09 17.23 2.67
C PHE A 155 -8.33 16.99 1.80
N GLU A 156 -8.26 16.02 0.89
CA GLU A 156 -9.30 15.78 -0.11
C GLU A 156 -10.49 15.02 0.46
N SER A 157 -10.26 14.02 1.32
CA SER A 157 -11.29 13.03 1.66
C SER A 157 -11.72 13.05 3.13
N GLU A 158 -11.35 14.09 3.89
CA GLU A 158 -11.56 14.19 5.36
C GLU A 158 -10.90 13.04 6.15
N TRP A 159 -9.90 12.36 5.56
CA TRP A 159 -9.14 11.35 6.27
C TRP A 159 -8.30 11.98 7.38
N GLN A 160 -8.07 11.23 8.44
CA GLN A 160 -7.22 11.64 9.57
C GLN A 160 -6.05 10.67 9.73
N VAL A 161 -5.32 10.45 8.63
CA VAL A 161 -4.12 9.61 8.64
C VAL A 161 -3.01 10.34 9.39
N ASN A 162 -2.80 9.93 10.63
CA ASN A 162 -1.67 10.30 11.47
C ASN A 162 -0.87 9.05 11.83
N TRP A 163 0.21 9.20 12.60
CA TRP A 163 1.06 8.06 12.94
C TRP A 163 0.33 6.94 13.72
N LYS A 164 -0.70 7.28 14.51
CA LYS A 164 -1.57 6.29 15.18
C LYS A 164 -2.43 5.52 14.17
N PHE A 165 -2.96 6.19 13.15
CA PHE A 165 -3.66 5.52 12.04
C PHE A 165 -2.75 4.48 11.37
N LEU A 166 -1.50 4.85 11.08
CA LEU A 166 -0.52 3.94 10.44
C LEU A 166 -0.22 2.71 11.31
N HIS A 167 -0.13 2.88 12.64
CA HIS A 167 -0.02 1.75 13.57
C HIS A 167 -1.25 0.84 13.56
N ILE A 168 -2.45 1.41 13.56
CA ILE A 168 -3.71 0.64 13.52
C ILE A 168 -3.80 -0.14 12.20
N THR A 169 -3.45 0.49 11.07
CA THR A 169 -3.37 -0.18 9.77
C THR A 169 -2.38 -1.35 9.80
N ALA A 170 -1.18 -1.15 10.34
CA ALA A 170 -0.19 -2.21 10.50
C ALA A 170 -0.72 -3.37 11.36
N LYS A 171 -1.39 -3.05 12.47
CA LYS A 171 -1.97 -4.05 13.38
C LYS A 171 -3.03 -4.90 12.67
N ASN A 172 -3.95 -4.22 11.97
CA ASN A 172 -5.03 -4.90 11.26
C ASN A 172 -4.50 -5.73 10.09
N LEU A 173 -3.43 -5.28 9.41
CA LEU A 173 -2.76 -6.06 8.38
C LEU A 173 -2.11 -7.32 8.95
N ALA A 174 -1.41 -7.21 10.09
CA ALA A 174 -0.84 -8.37 10.79
C ALA A 174 -1.92 -9.38 11.20
N HIS A 175 -3.07 -8.90 11.69
CA HIS A 175 -4.22 -9.76 12.00
C HIS A 175 -4.79 -10.46 10.75
N LEU A 176 -4.89 -9.74 9.63
CA LEU A 176 -5.36 -10.29 8.36
C LEU A 176 -4.46 -11.43 7.87
N ILE A 177 -3.14 -11.23 7.90
CA ILE A 177 -2.15 -12.22 7.46
C ILE A 177 -2.14 -13.42 8.39
N TYR A 178 -2.13 -13.19 9.71
CA TYR A 178 -2.27 -14.26 10.69
C TYR A 178 -3.51 -15.12 10.43
N SER A 179 -4.65 -14.50 10.13
CA SER A 179 -5.90 -15.23 9.88
C SER A 179 -5.86 -16.08 8.60
N LEU A 180 -5.10 -15.65 7.59
CA LEU A 180 -4.89 -16.43 6.36
C LEU A 180 -3.93 -17.61 6.62
N HIS A 181 -2.83 -17.35 7.33
CA HIS A 181 -1.86 -18.38 7.71
C HIS A 181 -2.46 -19.47 8.59
N ASP A 182 -3.30 -19.11 9.57
CA ASP A 182 -4.01 -20.05 10.46
C ASP A 182 -4.96 -20.99 9.68
N GLN A 183 -5.44 -20.52 8.52
CA GLN A 183 -6.28 -21.29 7.61
C GLN A 183 -5.48 -22.02 6.51
N GLY A 184 -4.15 -21.95 6.54
CA GLY A 184 -3.26 -22.66 5.61
C GLY A 184 -3.02 -21.96 4.27
N TYR A 185 -3.38 -20.70 4.13
CA TYR A 185 -3.07 -19.91 2.93
C TYR A 185 -1.72 -19.21 3.05
N VAL A 186 -0.99 -19.11 1.95
CA VAL A 186 0.24 -18.30 1.83
C VAL A 186 0.02 -17.29 0.71
N ILE A 187 0.30 -16.02 0.99
CA ILE A 187 0.01 -14.90 0.09
C ILE A 187 1.01 -14.87 -1.06
N GLY A 188 2.30 -15.03 -0.79
CA GLY A 188 3.35 -15.18 -1.79
C GLY A 188 3.85 -13.87 -2.41
N ASP A 189 2.97 -12.97 -2.88
CA ASP A 189 3.35 -11.65 -3.42
C ASP A 189 2.72 -10.51 -2.60
N LEU A 190 2.96 -10.54 -1.29
CA LEU A 190 2.52 -9.50 -0.37
C LEU A 190 3.37 -8.23 -0.56
N LYS A 191 2.74 -7.19 -1.11
CA LYS A 191 3.35 -5.87 -1.34
C LYS A 191 2.35 -4.72 -1.16
N PRO A 192 2.80 -3.48 -0.91
CA PRO A 192 1.92 -2.33 -0.70
C PRO A 192 0.89 -2.10 -1.80
N GLU A 193 1.25 -2.33 -3.07
CA GLU A 193 0.38 -2.09 -4.22
C GLU A 193 -0.83 -3.03 -4.24
N ASN A 194 -0.68 -4.21 -3.63
CA ASN A 194 -1.73 -5.23 -3.51
C ASN A 194 -2.56 -5.06 -2.24
N ILE A 195 -2.39 -3.96 -1.51
CA ILE A 195 -3.14 -3.64 -0.29
C ILE A 195 -3.89 -2.33 -0.50
N VAL A 196 -5.18 -2.35 -0.19
CA VAL A 196 -6.00 -1.14 -0.09
C VAL A 196 -6.46 -0.96 1.35
N VAL A 197 -6.61 0.28 1.81
CA VAL A 197 -7.02 0.60 3.18
C VAL A 197 -8.22 1.52 3.12
N ASN A 198 -9.15 1.40 4.06
CA ASN A 198 -10.26 2.34 4.19
C ASN A 198 -10.00 3.42 5.26
N GLN A 199 -10.91 4.38 5.38
CA GLN A 199 -10.80 5.48 6.36
C GLN A 199 -10.83 5.04 7.84
N ASP A 200 -11.15 3.78 8.12
CA ASP A 200 -11.18 3.20 9.48
C ASP A 200 -9.88 2.43 9.80
N ALA A 201 -8.83 2.60 8.99
CA ALA A 201 -7.56 1.87 9.08
C ALA A 201 -7.72 0.35 8.94
N LEU A 202 -8.73 -0.11 8.20
CA LEU A 202 -8.91 -1.53 7.85
C LEU A 202 -8.30 -1.81 6.47
N PRO A 203 -7.24 -2.63 6.37
CA PRO A 203 -6.65 -3.04 5.11
C PRO A 203 -7.39 -4.24 4.50
N SER A 204 -7.40 -4.32 3.18
CA SER A 204 -7.85 -5.46 2.38
C SER A 204 -6.78 -5.84 1.37
N ILE A 205 -6.65 -7.14 1.08
CA ILE A 205 -5.73 -7.63 0.04
C ILE A 205 -6.48 -7.76 -1.30
N ILE A 206 -5.93 -7.18 -2.34
CA ILE A 206 -6.37 -7.36 -3.73
C ILE A 206 -5.43 -8.30 -4.48
N ASP A 207 -5.80 -8.67 -5.71
CA ASP A 207 -4.99 -9.54 -6.58
C ASP A 207 -4.71 -10.93 -5.96
N THR A 208 -5.75 -11.49 -5.32
CA THR A 208 -5.63 -12.72 -4.53
C THR A 208 -5.45 -13.98 -5.35
N ASP A 209 -5.71 -13.94 -6.66
CA ASP A 209 -5.51 -15.08 -7.57
C ASP A 209 -4.04 -15.48 -7.75
N SER A 210 -3.11 -14.61 -7.32
CA SER A 210 -1.69 -14.92 -7.20
C SER A 210 -1.36 -15.86 -6.02
N PHE A 211 -2.21 -15.95 -4.99
CA PHE A 211 -1.91 -16.66 -3.74
C PHE A 211 -1.53 -18.11 -3.97
N GLN A 212 -0.69 -18.66 -3.07
CA GLN A 212 -0.50 -20.09 -3.01
C GLN A 212 -1.71 -20.73 -2.32
N VAL A 213 -2.30 -21.72 -2.99
CA VAL A 213 -3.49 -22.42 -2.50
C VAL A 213 -3.33 -23.92 -2.60
N THR A 214 -3.80 -24.65 -1.59
CA THR A 214 -3.83 -26.11 -1.59
C THR A 214 -5.24 -26.58 -1.89
N ASN A 215 -5.39 -27.43 -2.91
CA ASN A 215 -6.67 -28.08 -3.17
C ASN A 215 -7.05 -28.98 -1.99
N PRO A 216 -8.21 -28.78 -1.36
CA PRO A 216 -8.55 -29.49 -0.13
C PRO A 216 -8.83 -30.98 -0.38
N GLN A 217 -9.28 -31.36 -1.58
CA GLN A 217 -9.57 -32.74 -1.96
C GLN A 217 -8.32 -33.50 -2.41
N THR A 218 -7.56 -32.96 -3.35
CA THR A 218 -6.40 -33.65 -3.96
C THR A 218 -5.10 -33.44 -3.19
N LYS A 219 -5.06 -32.45 -2.28
CA LYS A 219 -3.85 -31.94 -1.61
C LYS A 219 -2.79 -31.40 -2.55
N SER A 220 -3.14 -31.15 -3.82
CA SER A 220 -2.25 -30.50 -4.79
C SER A 220 -2.05 -29.05 -4.42
N ILE A 221 -0.80 -28.58 -4.50
CA ILE A 221 -0.43 -27.20 -4.22
C ILE A 221 -0.34 -26.44 -5.54
N TYR A 222 -0.97 -25.28 -5.60
CA TYR A 222 -0.82 -24.31 -6.68
C TYR A 222 0.05 -23.16 -6.16
N PRO A 223 1.32 -23.06 -6.59
CA PRO A 223 2.26 -22.07 -6.05
C PRO A 223 1.91 -20.65 -6.50
N CYS A 224 2.45 -19.68 -5.76
CA CYS A 224 2.52 -18.29 -6.20
C CYS A 224 3.66 -18.15 -7.22
N LEU A 225 3.34 -17.73 -8.44
CA LEU A 225 4.29 -17.67 -9.56
C LEU A 225 5.03 -16.35 -9.66
N VAL A 226 4.61 -15.35 -8.88
CA VAL A 226 5.09 -13.97 -8.95
C VAL A 226 5.81 -13.57 -7.67
N GLY A 227 6.73 -12.64 -7.80
CA GLY A 227 7.45 -11.99 -6.72
C GLY A 227 7.79 -10.56 -7.15
N SER A 228 7.90 -9.67 -6.17
CA SER A 228 8.16 -8.26 -6.40
C SER A 228 9.50 -7.84 -5.82
N GLU A 229 10.19 -6.95 -6.54
CA GLU A 229 11.46 -6.35 -6.11
C GLU A 229 11.33 -5.73 -4.72
N GLY A 230 12.32 -5.93 -3.85
CA GLY A 230 12.37 -5.49 -2.46
C GLY A 230 11.51 -6.30 -1.50
N PHE A 231 10.46 -6.96 -2.00
CA PHE A 231 9.54 -7.79 -1.19
C PHE A 231 9.83 -9.28 -1.32
N THR A 232 10.68 -9.70 -2.26
CA THR A 232 11.08 -11.11 -2.40
C THR A 232 12.12 -11.46 -1.32
N PRO A 233 11.82 -12.38 -0.37
CA PRO A 233 12.75 -12.78 0.67
C PRO A 233 14.05 -13.37 0.10
N PRO A 234 15.18 -13.28 0.82
CA PRO A 234 16.50 -13.64 0.30
C PRO A 234 16.60 -15.08 -0.21
N GLU A 235 15.89 -16.03 0.41
CA GLU A 235 15.87 -17.43 0.01
C GLU A 235 15.11 -17.71 -1.30
N LEU A 236 14.28 -16.76 -1.76
CA LEU A 236 13.49 -16.85 -2.98
C LEU A 236 14.08 -16.03 -4.14
N LEU A 237 15.06 -15.15 -3.88
CA LEU A 237 15.72 -14.37 -4.92
C LEU A 237 16.38 -15.30 -5.96
N GLU A 238 16.22 -14.94 -7.24
CA GLU A 238 16.76 -15.68 -8.40
C GLU A 238 16.28 -17.15 -8.50
N LYS A 239 15.21 -17.51 -7.81
CA LYS A 239 14.59 -18.83 -7.92
C LYS A 239 13.41 -18.83 -8.90
N ASN A 240 13.15 -19.99 -9.48
CA ASN A 240 11.89 -20.22 -10.19
C ASN A 240 10.78 -20.47 -9.17
N LEU A 241 9.92 -19.48 -8.95
CA LEU A 241 8.83 -19.56 -7.96
C LEU A 241 7.78 -20.62 -8.31
N ALA A 242 7.69 -21.05 -9.57
CA ALA A 242 6.80 -22.12 -10.00
C ALA A 242 7.14 -23.49 -9.36
N ASP A 243 8.39 -23.67 -8.93
CA ASP A 243 8.90 -24.94 -8.39
C ASP A 243 8.99 -24.93 -6.86
N ILE A 244 8.52 -23.86 -6.20
CA ILE A 244 8.70 -23.63 -4.77
C ILE A 244 7.36 -23.53 -4.07
N GLU A 245 7.14 -24.43 -3.10
CA GLU A 245 6.13 -24.25 -2.07
C GLU A 245 6.63 -23.20 -1.08
N GLN A 246 5.98 -22.04 -1.05
CA GLN A 246 6.25 -21.01 -0.04
C GLN A 246 5.58 -21.39 1.29
N LEU A 247 6.18 -20.95 2.39
CA LEU A 247 5.70 -21.11 3.76
C LEU A 247 5.32 -19.73 4.35
N PRO A 248 4.58 -19.68 5.47
CA PRO A 248 4.21 -18.43 6.13
C PRO A 248 5.38 -17.48 6.42
N GLN A 249 6.57 -18.03 6.70
CA GLN A 249 7.77 -17.24 7.04
C GLN A 249 8.25 -16.35 5.90
N GLN A 250 7.92 -16.67 4.64
CA GLN A 250 8.20 -15.77 3.52
C GLN A 250 7.29 -14.53 3.53
N ASP A 251 6.01 -14.70 3.90
CA ASP A 251 5.10 -13.57 4.09
C ASP A 251 5.43 -12.76 5.34
N ASP A 252 5.96 -13.40 6.40
CA ASP A 252 6.40 -12.70 7.61
C ASP A 252 7.52 -11.68 7.33
N PHE A 253 8.45 -12.00 6.41
CA PHE A 253 9.44 -11.05 5.92
C PHE A 253 8.79 -9.84 5.23
N ARG A 254 7.85 -10.11 4.31
CA ARG A 254 7.11 -9.07 3.57
C ARG A 254 6.30 -8.17 4.50
N LEU A 255 5.65 -8.77 5.49
CA LEU A 255 4.92 -8.05 6.52
C LEU A 255 5.85 -7.11 7.30
N ALA A 256 7.03 -7.57 7.71
CA ALA A 256 8.00 -6.72 8.39
C ALA A 256 8.43 -5.53 7.51
N VAL A 257 8.70 -5.75 6.22
CA VAL A 257 9.02 -4.67 5.27
C VAL A 257 7.88 -3.65 5.17
N ILE A 258 6.62 -4.11 5.07
CA ILE A 258 5.45 -3.23 4.99
C ILE A 258 5.22 -2.44 6.28
N ILE A 259 5.39 -3.07 7.45
CA ILE A 259 5.29 -2.36 8.74
C ILE A 259 6.41 -1.32 8.84
N HIS A 260 7.61 -1.61 8.33
CA HIS A 260 8.69 -0.63 8.28
C HIS A 260 8.32 0.58 7.40
N HIS A 261 7.71 0.36 6.23
CA HIS A 261 7.18 1.46 5.40
C HIS A 261 6.13 2.30 6.13
N LEU A 262 5.18 1.64 6.80
CA LEU A 262 4.10 2.31 7.53
C LEU A 262 4.60 3.18 8.67
N LEU A 263 5.61 2.72 9.41
CA LEU A 263 6.05 3.38 10.65
C LEU A 263 7.26 4.30 10.45
N LEU A 264 8.10 4.03 9.46
CA LEU A 264 9.42 4.68 9.25
C LEU A 264 9.61 5.23 7.81
N GLU A 265 8.56 5.19 6.98
CA GLU A 265 8.45 5.85 5.66
C GLU A 265 9.40 5.37 4.57
N ARG A 266 10.17 4.29 4.79
CA ARG A 266 11.14 3.77 3.83
C ARG A 266 11.19 2.25 3.83
N HIS A 267 11.77 1.70 2.77
CA HIS A 267 12.20 0.31 2.76
C HIS A 267 13.31 0.12 3.84
N PRO A 268 13.43 -1.04 4.51
CA PRO A 268 14.54 -1.28 5.44
C PRO A 268 15.88 -1.45 4.71
N PHE A 269 15.89 -2.16 3.58
CA PHE A 269 17.06 -2.40 2.74
C PHE A 269 17.18 -1.30 1.68
N THR A 270 17.81 -0.19 2.02
CA THR A 270 17.98 0.98 1.15
C THR A 270 19.08 1.87 1.72
N GLY A 271 19.72 2.66 0.87
CA GLY A 271 20.83 3.53 1.24
C GLY A 271 22.01 3.34 0.30
N TYR A 272 23.07 4.08 0.56
CA TYR A 272 24.33 3.96 -0.17
C TYR A 272 25.26 3.04 0.62
N LEU A 273 26.07 2.27 -0.11
CA LEU A 273 27.24 1.64 0.47
C LEU A 273 28.37 2.67 0.50
N GLN A 274 29.25 2.56 1.49
CA GLN A 274 30.47 3.35 1.54
C GLN A 274 31.24 3.20 0.23
N ASP A 275 31.74 4.34 -0.27
CA ASP A 275 32.52 4.44 -1.50
C ASP A 275 31.78 4.00 -2.79
N SER A 276 30.44 3.91 -2.75
CA SER A 276 29.60 3.65 -3.93
C SER A 276 29.03 4.96 -4.50
N GLU A 277 29.23 5.21 -5.79
CA GLU A 277 28.67 6.39 -6.48
C GLU A 277 27.15 6.26 -6.75
N GLU A 278 26.66 5.03 -6.87
CA GLU A 278 25.25 4.72 -7.11
C GLU A 278 24.67 3.87 -5.96
N PRO A 279 23.38 4.04 -5.61
CA PRO A 279 22.74 3.19 -4.62
C PRO A 279 22.58 1.77 -5.21
N PRO A 280 22.90 0.71 -4.46
CA PRO A 280 22.65 -0.66 -4.93
C PRO A 280 21.17 -0.91 -5.16
N GLU A 281 20.86 -1.89 -6.02
CA GLU A 281 19.51 -2.40 -6.17
C GLU A 281 18.98 -2.95 -4.83
N THR A 282 17.67 -2.80 -4.61
CA THR A 282 17.03 -3.21 -3.35
C THR A 282 17.22 -4.70 -3.08
N ASP A 283 17.06 -5.53 -4.11
CA ASP A 283 17.23 -6.98 -4.02
C ASP A 283 18.67 -7.37 -3.70
N GLU A 284 19.66 -6.57 -4.09
CA GLU A 284 21.06 -6.79 -3.69
C GLU A 284 21.26 -6.60 -2.19
N LEU A 285 20.70 -5.52 -1.65
CA LEU A 285 20.74 -5.27 -0.21
C LEU A 285 19.99 -6.35 0.58
N VAL A 286 18.82 -6.78 0.08
CA VAL A 286 18.06 -7.90 0.67
C VAL A 286 18.87 -9.20 0.62
N ARG A 287 19.49 -9.53 -0.52
CA ARG A 287 20.33 -10.73 -0.68
C ARG A 287 21.47 -10.75 0.32
N GLN A 288 22.15 -9.62 0.51
CA GLN A 288 23.29 -9.50 1.43
C GLN A 288 22.89 -9.28 2.90
N GLY A 289 21.62 -9.00 3.19
CA GLY A 289 21.16 -8.68 4.55
C GLY A 289 21.64 -7.31 5.04
N LEU A 290 21.95 -6.39 4.12
CA LEU A 290 22.52 -5.09 4.43
C LEU A 290 21.45 -4.03 4.63
N TRP A 291 21.29 -3.59 5.88
CA TRP A 291 20.44 -2.49 6.29
C TRP A 291 21.07 -1.72 7.45
N HIS A 292 20.51 -0.57 7.81
CA HIS A 292 21.12 0.36 8.78
C HIS A 292 21.34 -0.23 10.19
N TYR A 293 20.65 -1.31 10.53
CA TYR A 293 20.76 -1.99 11.84
C TYR A 293 21.16 -3.45 11.70
N ALA A 294 21.84 -3.80 10.60
CA ALA A 294 22.40 -5.12 10.38
C ALA A 294 23.36 -5.50 11.52
N ALA A 295 23.35 -6.77 11.90
CA ALA A 295 24.29 -7.28 12.91
C ALA A 295 25.75 -7.27 12.41
N GLU A 296 25.94 -7.48 11.11
CA GLU A 296 27.23 -7.48 10.42
C GLU A 296 27.15 -6.60 9.16
N GLY A 297 28.23 -5.89 8.83
CA GLY A 297 28.24 -4.99 7.69
C GLY A 297 27.51 -3.64 7.80
N PRO A 298 26.94 -3.16 8.95
CA PRO A 298 26.36 -1.82 8.98
C PRO A 298 27.42 -0.73 8.75
N GLU A 299 28.69 -1.01 9.03
CA GLU A 299 29.81 -0.14 8.69
C GLU A 299 29.99 0.03 7.17
N LYS A 300 29.45 -0.88 6.36
CA LYS A 300 29.45 -0.73 4.90
C LYS A 300 28.35 0.22 4.43
N MET A 301 27.36 0.54 5.26
CA MET A 301 26.32 1.51 4.92
C MET A 301 26.85 2.93 5.17
N GLU A 302 26.49 3.85 4.28
CA GLU A 302 26.68 5.27 4.54
C GLU A 302 25.85 5.74 5.73
N GLN A 303 26.31 6.81 6.37
CA GLN A 303 25.58 7.40 7.48
C GLN A 303 24.21 7.92 7.01
N PRO A 304 23.12 7.58 7.72
CA PRO A 304 21.79 8.02 7.33
C PRO A 304 21.69 9.54 7.28
N GLY A 305 21.13 10.07 6.18
CA GLY A 305 20.92 11.51 6.01
C GLY A 305 19.91 12.09 7.02
N LYS A 306 19.82 13.42 7.09
CA LYS A 306 18.98 14.16 8.07
C LYS A 306 17.48 13.78 8.04
N ARG A 307 16.98 13.26 6.91
CA ARG A 307 15.59 12.83 6.74
C ARG A 307 15.34 11.39 7.18
N PHE A 308 16.35 10.65 7.62
CA PHE A 308 16.15 9.32 8.18
C PHE A 308 15.28 9.37 9.44
N ILE A 309 14.43 8.36 9.63
CA ILE A 309 13.61 8.18 10.82
C ILE A 309 14.20 6.98 11.57
N PRO A 310 14.76 7.18 12.78
CA PRO A 310 15.48 6.12 13.46
C PRO A 310 14.53 5.13 14.13
N LEU A 311 14.97 3.89 14.27
CA LEU A 311 14.18 2.78 14.83
C LEU A 311 13.83 3.02 16.31
N GLU A 312 14.64 3.80 17.02
CA GLU A 312 14.42 4.17 18.42
C GLU A 312 13.10 4.90 18.70
N ILE A 313 12.44 5.46 17.68
CA ILE A 313 11.17 6.18 17.86
C ILE A 313 9.98 5.24 18.07
N VAL A 314 10.06 3.98 17.61
CA VAL A 314 8.96 3.00 17.75
C VAL A 314 9.03 2.30 19.10
N HIS A 315 7.96 1.61 19.49
CA HIS A 315 7.91 0.85 20.74
C HIS A 315 9.04 -0.22 20.79
N PRO A 316 9.73 -0.45 21.93
CA PRO A 316 10.86 -1.37 22.04
C PRO A 316 10.58 -2.79 21.54
N GLN A 317 9.35 -3.29 21.75
CA GLN A 317 8.95 -4.59 21.22
C GLN A 317 8.97 -4.63 19.69
N LEU A 318 8.55 -3.55 19.00
CA LEU A 318 8.61 -3.48 17.53
C LEU A 318 10.06 -3.43 17.06
N GLN A 319 10.93 -2.67 17.75
CA GLN A 319 12.37 -2.64 17.45
C GLN A 319 12.98 -4.05 17.49
N LYS A 320 12.65 -4.82 18.54
CA LYS A 320 13.08 -6.22 18.67
C LYS A 320 12.60 -7.07 17.50
N LEU A 321 11.34 -6.97 17.08
CA LEU A 321 10.82 -7.77 15.97
C LEU A 321 11.46 -7.41 14.63
N PHE A 322 11.77 -6.12 14.38
CA PHE A 322 12.51 -5.73 13.18
C PHE A 322 13.92 -6.34 13.16
N LEU A 323 14.66 -6.25 14.27
CA LEU A 323 15.98 -6.85 14.40
C LEU A 323 15.92 -8.39 14.24
N GLN A 324 14.95 -9.04 14.89
CA GLN A 324 14.73 -10.47 14.76
C GLN A 324 14.42 -10.87 13.31
N CYS A 325 13.58 -10.10 12.60
CA CYS A 325 13.21 -10.43 11.23
C CYS A 325 14.38 -10.26 10.25
N PHE A 326 15.08 -9.12 10.32
CA PHE A 326 16.08 -8.73 9.30
C PHE A 326 17.51 -9.14 9.64
N ASN A 327 17.80 -9.52 10.89
CA ASN A 327 19.11 -10.08 11.27
C ASN A 327 18.99 -11.59 11.47
N ASP A 328 18.32 -12.04 12.52
CA ASP A 328 18.24 -13.48 12.86
C ASP A 328 17.47 -14.26 11.78
N GLY A 329 16.39 -13.66 11.28
CA GLY A 329 15.48 -14.20 10.27
C GLY A 329 15.96 -14.11 8.83
N HIS A 330 17.09 -13.41 8.57
CA HIS A 330 17.63 -13.24 7.23
C HIS A 330 18.15 -14.56 6.67
N CYS A 331 19.09 -15.20 7.37
CA CYS A 331 19.63 -16.51 7.01
C CYS A 331 18.78 -17.69 7.53
N ASN A 332 17.85 -17.45 8.45
CA ASN A 332 16.99 -18.48 9.03
C ASN A 332 15.52 -18.04 9.03
N PRO A 333 14.76 -18.35 7.96
CA PRO A 333 13.36 -17.93 7.85
C PRO A 333 12.49 -18.32 9.05
N GLN A 334 12.77 -19.43 9.73
CA GLN A 334 12.02 -19.90 10.91
C GLN A 334 12.21 -19.01 12.15
N ALA A 335 13.24 -18.16 12.18
CA ALA A 335 13.46 -17.20 13.27
C ALA A 335 12.65 -15.91 13.07
N ARG A 336 12.02 -15.69 11.90
CA ARG A 336 11.25 -14.48 11.64
C ARG A 336 10.04 -14.40 12.58
N PRO A 337 9.70 -13.19 13.06
CA PRO A 337 8.52 -12.99 13.87
C PRO A 337 7.25 -13.22 13.03
N THR A 338 6.37 -14.05 13.57
CA THR A 338 5.09 -14.37 12.94
C THR A 338 4.16 -13.17 12.87
N ALA A 339 3.20 -13.19 11.95
CA ALA A 339 2.12 -12.20 11.91
C ALA A 339 1.37 -12.03 13.25
N LEU A 340 1.24 -13.09 14.05
CA LEU A 340 0.64 -13.03 15.39
C LEU A 340 1.53 -12.26 16.38
N GLU A 341 2.85 -12.45 16.33
CA GLU A 341 3.80 -11.69 17.16
C GLU A 341 3.80 -10.21 16.80
N TRP A 342 3.74 -9.88 15.50
CA TRP A 342 3.54 -8.50 15.04
C TRP A 342 2.24 -7.90 15.54
N LEU A 343 1.11 -8.62 15.41
CA LEU A 343 -0.20 -8.19 15.93
C LEU A 343 -0.13 -7.84 17.42
N ASN A 344 0.44 -8.72 18.24
CA ASN A 344 0.57 -8.51 19.68
C ASN A 344 1.50 -7.34 20.01
N ALA A 345 2.63 -7.20 19.32
CA ALA A 345 3.57 -6.10 19.54
C ALA A 345 2.98 -4.74 19.13
N LEU A 346 2.21 -4.70 18.02
CA LEU A 346 1.54 -3.50 17.56
C LEU A 346 0.40 -3.09 18.50
N ASP A 347 -0.32 -4.03 19.10
CA ASP A 347 -1.32 -3.72 20.13
C ASP A 347 -0.69 -3.03 21.34
N LEU A 348 0.43 -3.56 21.85
CA LEU A 348 1.20 -2.92 22.91
C LEU A 348 1.68 -1.52 22.50
N ALA A 349 2.25 -1.40 21.30
CA ALA A 349 2.75 -0.12 20.79
C ALA A 349 1.66 0.94 20.70
N ILE A 350 0.46 0.58 20.21
CA ILE A 350 -0.70 1.49 20.09
C ILE A 350 -1.17 1.96 21.47
N ASN A 351 -1.23 1.06 22.45
CA ASN A 351 -1.64 1.39 23.82
C ASN A 351 -0.64 2.36 24.51
N ASP A 352 0.63 2.29 24.12
CA ASP A 352 1.69 3.15 24.61
C ASP A 352 1.88 4.46 23.82
N LEU A 353 1.09 4.71 22.77
CA LEU A 353 1.13 6.00 22.09
C LEU A 353 0.63 7.12 23.01
N ALA A 354 1.34 8.25 22.98
CA ALA A 354 0.91 9.51 23.57
C ALA A 354 0.48 10.48 22.47
N HIS A 355 -0.55 11.25 22.77
CA HIS A 355 -0.96 12.39 21.96
C HIS A 355 -0.08 13.59 22.32
N CYS A 356 0.31 14.40 21.35
CA CYS A 356 1.15 15.57 21.59
C CYS A 356 0.33 16.79 22.02
N ASP A 357 0.81 17.48 23.05
CA ASP A 357 0.17 18.71 23.55
C ASP A 357 0.35 19.92 22.62
N GLN A 358 1.32 19.89 21.70
CA GLN A 358 1.62 21.02 20.79
C GLN A 358 0.89 20.92 19.45
N PHE A 359 0.81 19.71 18.87
CA PHE A 359 0.19 19.47 17.58
C PHE A 359 -0.79 18.31 17.68
N ASN A 360 -2.06 18.58 17.41
CA ASN A 360 -3.14 17.60 17.56
C ASN A 360 -3.05 16.40 16.58
N THR A 361 -2.23 16.50 15.53
CA THR A 361 -1.97 15.42 14.59
C THR A 361 -0.82 14.51 15.02
N HIS A 362 0.01 14.93 15.98
CA HIS A 362 1.17 14.17 16.40
C HIS A 362 0.78 13.11 17.43
N TRP A 363 1.15 11.88 17.13
CA TRP A 363 1.16 10.75 18.05
C TRP A 363 2.56 10.18 18.09
N TYR A 364 3.06 9.85 19.27
CA TYR A 364 4.43 9.37 19.44
C TYR A 364 4.51 8.28 20.51
N SER A 365 5.56 7.47 20.47
CA SER A 365 5.81 6.45 21.48
C SER A 365 6.27 7.10 22.80
N LYS A 366 5.62 6.76 23.93
CA LYS A 366 6.08 7.21 25.26
C LYS A 366 7.51 6.79 25.58
N HIS A 367 8.02 5.73 24.96
CA HIS A 367 9.38 5.25 25.11
C HIS A 367 10.44 6.17 24.49
N TYR A 368 10.04 7.05 23.57
CA TYR A 368 10.91 8.12 23.09
C TYR A 368 10.95 9.34 24.04
N HIS A 369 10.16 9.30 25.13
CA HIS A 369 10.07 10.30 26.21
C HIS A 369 9.56 11.70 25.84
N LYS A 370 9.57 12.08 24.57
CA LYS A 370 9.07 13.36 24.04
C LYS A 370 8.47 13.17 22.64
N CYS A 371 7.80 14.18 22.10
CA CYS A 371 7.24 14.08 20.76
C CYS A 371 8.34 14.16 19.68
N TYR A 372 8.71 13.02 19.10
CA TYR A 372 9.70 12.94 18.01
C TYR A 372 9.34 13.85 16.82
N TRP A 373 8.06 13.91 16.44
CA TRP A 373 7.62 14.72 15.29
C TRP A 373 7.80 16.22 15.52
N CYS A 374 7.70 16.70 16.75
CA CYS A 374 7.97 18.09 17.10
C CYS A 374 9.46 18.40 16.98
N GLU A 375 10.31 17.54 17.56
CA GLU A 375 11.77 17.69 17.47
C GLU A 375 12.25 17.65 16.01
N ARG A 376 11.70 16.71 15.23
CA ARG A 376 12.02 16.58 13.82
C ARG A 376 11.59 17.82 13.03
N LYS A 377 10.39 18.35 13.30
CA LYS A 377 9.90 19.60 12.70
C LYS A 377 10.82 20.77 13.02
N GLU A 378 11.29 20.90 14.25
CA GLU A 378 12.23 21.95 14.65
C GLU A 378 13.57 21.83 13.91
N LYS A 379 14.10 20.60 13.81
CA LYS A 379 15.39 20.33 13.13
C LYS A 379 15.33 20.48 11.62
N LEU A 380 14.22 20.10 10.99
CA LEU A 380 14.09 20.01 9.53
C LEU A 380 13.21 21.10 8.92
N THR A 381 12.55 21.92 9.74
CA THR A 381 11.47 22.86 9.32
C THR A 381 10.35 22.18 8.53
N LEU A 382 10.17 20.87 8.72
CA LEU A 382 9.25 20.03 7.96
C LEU A 382 8.46 19.11 8.90
N ASP A 383 7.14 19.13 8.75
CA ASP A 383 6.21 18.27 9.47
C ASP A 383 5.40 17.42 8.49
N ILE A 384 5.65 16.11 8.56
CA ILE A 384 5.05 15.09 7.68
C ILE A 384 3.67 14.62 8.16
N PHE A 385 3.25 15.05 9.36
CA PHE A 385 1.91 14.84 9.90
C PHE A 385 1.16 16.16 10.08
N ASP A 386 1.65 17.26 9.49
CA ASP A 386 0.88 18.49 9.46
C ASP A 386 -0.35 18.30 8.56
N ASN A 387 -1.53 18.48 9.16
CA ASN A 387 -2.81 18.54 8.46
C ASN A 387 -3.36 19.97 8.47
N SER A 388 -2.50 20.99 8.57
CA SER A 388 -2.93 22.38 8.50
C SER A 388 -3.81 22.59 7.25
N PRO A 389 -4.96 23.27 7.37
CA PRO A 389 -5.94 23.39 6.28
C PRO A 389 -5.46 24.32 5.15
N GLN A 390 -4.15 24.49 5.01
CA GLN A 390 -3.51 25.42 4.11
C GLN A 390 -4.00 25.25 2.67
N TYR A 391 -4.22 24.01 2.21
CA TYR A 391 -4.68 23.72 0.85
C TYR A 391 -6.17 23.38 0.74
N GLN A 392 -6.91 23.38 1.86
CA GLN A 392 -8.29 22.91 1.89
C GLN A 392 -9.22 23.76 1.02
N GLN A 393 -8.96 25.07 0.96
CA GLN A 393 -9.75 25.96 0.11
C GLN A 393 -9.46 25.69 -1.38
N LEU A 394 -8.19 25.51 -1.75
CA LEU A 394 -7.82 25.17 -3.13
C LEU A 394 -8.48 23.87 -3.57
N TYR A 395 -8.41 22.84 -2.73
CA TYR A 395 -9.09 21.57 -2.96
C TYR A 395 -10.58 21.75 -3.22
N LYS A 396 -11.32 22.43 -2.33
CA LYS A 396 -12.77 22.64 -2.47
C LYS A 396 -13.13 23.32 -3.79
N LEU A 397 -12.30 24.26 -4.23
CA LEU A 397 -12.50 24.99 -5.48
C LEU A 397 -12.24 24.10 -6.70
N LEU A 398 -11.18 23.27 -6.67
CA LEU A 398 -10.85 22.32 -7.74
C LEU A 398 -11.88 21.19 -7.84
N ALA A 399 -12.29 20.61 -6.72
CA ALA A 399 -13.32 19.58 -6.66
C ALA A 399 -14.68 20.07 -7.20
N ALA A 400 -14.98 21.37 -6.99
CA ALA A 400 -16.17 22.02 -7.54
C ALA A 400 -16.00 22.51 -9.00
N GLN A 401 -14.85 22.24 -9.63
CA GLN A 401 -14.46 22.75 -10.96
C GLN A 401 -14.58 24.28 -11.09
N ASN A 402 -14.37 24.99 -9.98
CA ASN A 402 -14.37 26.45 -9.94
C ASN A 402 -12.96 26.97 -10.27
N TRP A 403 -12.53 26.71 -11.51
CA TRP A 403 -11.16 26.90 -11.99
C TRP A 403 -10.59 28.28 -11.75
N LYS A 404 -11.41 29.33 -11.95
CA LYS A 404 -11.00 30.72 -11.72
C LYS A 404 -10.66 31.00 -10.27
N GLN A 405 -11.52 30.54 -9.35
CA GLN A 405 -11.25 30.72 -7.92
C GLN A 405 -10.10 29.84 -7.45
N ALA A 406 -9.99 28.61 -7.96
CA ALA A 406 -8.88 27.72 -7.66
C ALA A 406 -7.53 28.32 -8.10
N ASP A 407 -7.50 28.99 -9.24
CA ASP A 407 -6.32 29.70 -9.74
C ASP A 407 -5.94 30.89 -8.84
N LEU A 408 -6.91 31.70 -8.44
CA LEU A 408 -6.69 32.80 -7.47
C LEU A 408 -6.19 32.28 -6.11
N GLU A 409 -6.74 31.17 -5.63
CA GLU A 409 -6.30 30.53 -4.38
C GLU A 409 -4.88 29.97 -4.53
N THR A 410 -4.55 29.36 -5.67
CA THR A 410 -3.19 28.91 -5.98
C THR A 410 -2.20 30.07 -5.89
N LYS A 411 -2.53 31.21 -6.50
CA LYS A 411 -1.73 32.44 -6.39
C LYS A 411 -1.58 32.90 -4.93
N TYR A 412 -2.69 32.96 -4.19
CA TYR A 412 -2.69 33.37 -2.79
C TYR A 412 -1.77 32.49 -1.94
N LEU A 413 -1.81 31.17 -2.12
CA LEU A 413 -1.00 30.21 -1.38
C LEU A 413 0.50 30.38 -1.66
N LEU A 414 0.88 30.51 -2.94
CA LEU A 414 2.28 30.73 -3.31
C LEU A 414 2.81 32.05 -2.73
N LEU A 415 2.03 33.14 -2.81
CA LEU A 415 2.41 34.43 -2.23
C LEU A 415 2.48 34.37 -0.70
N LYS A 416 1.53 33.70 -0.04
CA LYS A 416 1.52 33.53 1.41
C LYS A 416 2.76 32.79 1.91
N ILE A 417 3.12 31.69 1.24
CA ILE A 417 4.27 30.85 1.61
C ILE A 417 5.58 31.59 1.33
N ALA A 418 5.65 32.36 0.24
CA ALA A 418 6.78 33.22 -0.06
C ALA A 418 6.88 34.46 0.86
N GLY A 419 5.88 34.74 1.70
CA GLY A 419 5.83 35.95 2.51
C GLY A 419 5.61 37.24 1.71
N ARG A 420 4.99 37.14 0.53
CA ARG A 420 4.86 38.22 -0.47
C ARG A 420 3.42 38.64 -0.80
N ILE A 421 2.50 38.49 0.15
CA ILE A 421 1.09 38.83 -0.06
C ILE A 421 0.93 40.31 -0.43
N ASN A 422 1.71 41.21 0.18
CA ASN A 422 1.59 42.65 -0.02
C ASN A 422 2.13 43.10 -1.39
N GLU A 423 3.10 42.38 -1.94
CA GLU A 423 3.70 42.62 -3.24
C GLU A 423 2.78 42.14 -4.35
N GLY A 424 2.08 41.02 -4.16
CA GLY A 424 1.12 40.49 -5.12
C GLY A 424 1.74 39.74 -6.31
N TRP A 425 3.06 39.59 -6.34
CA TRP A 425 3.86 38.88 -7.34
C TRP A 425 5.09 38.19 -6.71
N LEU A 426 5.55 37.11 -7.35
CA LEU A 426 6.74 36.36 -6.96
C LEU A 426 7.96 36.87 -7.75
N ASP A 427 9.04 37.20 -7.04
CA ASP A 427 10.35 37.44 -7.66
C ASP A 427 11.16 36.14 -7.77
N LYS A 428 12.30 36.22 -8.45
CA LYS A 428 13.19 35.07 -8.62
C LYS A 428 13.66 34.48 -7.27
N PRO A 429 14.14 35.27 -6.30
CA PRO A 429 14.48 34.74 -4.97
C PRO A 429 13.32 34.04 -4.25
N ALA A 430 12.10 34.55 -4.35
CA ALA A 430 10.94 33.89 -3.75
C ALA A 430 10.67 32.53 -4.40
N LEU A 431 10.71 32.45 -5.74
CA LEU A 431 10.55 31.19 -6.45
C LEU A 431 11.66 30.18 -6.11
N GLU A 432 12.90 30.64 -5.99
CA GLU A 432 14.05 29.81 -5.59
C GLU A 432 13.96 29.29 -4.15
N ASN A 433 13.25 30.00 -3.27
CA ASN A 433 13.09 29.62 -1.86
C ASN A 433 11.75 28.95 -1.55
N LEU A 434 10.83 28.85 -2.52
CA LEU A 434 9.59 28.09 -2.33
C LEU A 434 9.93 26.61 -2.04
N PRO A 435 9.36 26.02 -0.98
CA PRO A 435 9.57 24.60 -0.70
C PRO A 435 9.04 23.75 -1.84
N THR A 436 9.85 22.82 -2.35
CA THR A 436 9.45 21.90 -3.44
C THR A 436 8.16 21.16 -3.13
N GLU A 437 7.99 20.72 -1.88
CA GLU A 437 6.78 20.03 -1.42
C GLU A 437 5.49 20.86 -1.64
N VAL A 438 5.56 22.18 -1.48
CA VAL A 438 4.40 23.07 -1.69
C VAL A 438 3.97 23.05 -3.16
N ILE A 439 4.94 23.16 -4.06
CA ILE A 439 4.73 23.16 -5.51
C ILE A 439 4.14 21.83 -5.94
N GLU A 440 4.74 20.74 -5.43
CA GLU A 440 4.30 19.38 -5.66
C GLU A 440 2.88 19.10 -5.16
N ILE A 441 2.48 19.59 -3.98
CA ILE A 441 1.12 19.42 -3.46
C ILE A 441 0.11 20.17 -4.34
N ILE A 442 0.40 21.44 -4.67
CA ILE A 442 -0.48 22.23 -5.54
C ILE A 442 -0.62 21.56 -6.91
N ASP A 443 0.48 21.12 -7.50
CA ASP A 443 0.49 20.46 -8.80
C ASP A 443 -0.37 19.20 -8.81
N GLN A 444 -0.20 18.31 -7.81
CA GLN A 444 -1.00 17.09 -7.71
C GLN A 444 -2.50 17.38 -7.56
N LEU A 445 -2.88 18.41 -6.81
CA LEU A 445 -4.29 18.82 -6.71
C LEU A 445 -4.85 19.21 -8.08
N TRP A 446 -4.09 19.98 -8.88
CA TRP A 446 -4.52 20.36 -10.22
C TRP A 446 -4.62 19.15 -11.15
N LEU A 447 -3.63 18.26 -11.15
CA LEU A 447 -3.62 17.04 -11.98
C LEU A 447 -4.81 16.14 -11.65
N ASN A 448 -5.03 15.84 -10.36
CA ASN A 448 -6.10 14.94 -9.90
C ASN A 448 -7.49 15.43 -10.31
N HIS A 449 -7.75 16.73 -10.19
CA HIS A 449 -9.08 17.29 -10.44
C HIS A 449 -9.35 17.64 -11.91
N SER A 450 -8.30 17.80 -12.71
CA SER A 450 -8.40 18.12 -14.13
C SER A 450 -8.15 16.94 -15.07
N ALA A 451 -7.95 15.72 -14.52
CA ALA A 451 -7.52 14.55 -15.28
C ALA A 451 -6.23 14.83 -16.07
N GLU A 452 -5.23 15.38 -15.38
CA GLU A 452 -3.91 15.78 -15.89
C GLU A 452 -3.92 16.92 -16.93
N HIS A 453 -5.10 17.50 -17.24
CA HIS A 453 -5.25 18.57 -18.23
C HIS A 453 -4.63 19.91 -17.79
N PHE A 454 -4.61 20.17 -16.48
CA PHE A 454 -4.03 21.35 -15.84
C PHE A 454 -3.04 20.93 -14.75
N GLY A 455 -2.05 21.80 -14.49
CA GLY A 455 -0.98 21.53 -13.52
C GLY A 455 0.36 22.10 -13.97
N PHE A 456 1.26 22.29 -13.02
CA PHE A 456 2.63 22.71 -13.28
C PHE A 456 3.45 21.60 -13.98
N SER A 457 3.18 20.32 -13.71
CA SER A 457 3.80 19.20 -14.43
C SER A 457 3.37 19.16 -15.90
N THR A 458 2.08 19.38 -16.16
CA THR A 458 1.54 19.52 -17.52
C THR A 458 2.16 20.71 -18.24
N GLN A 459 2.25 21.86 -17.57
CA GLN A 459 2.94 23.05 -18.09
C GLN A 459 4.42 22.77 -18.37
N LYS A 460 5.13 22.08 -17.47
CA LYS A 460 6.54 21.69 -17.66
C LYS A 460 6.73 20.84 -18.91
N ARG A 461 5.87 19.85 -19.12
CA ARG A 461 5.91 18.99 -20.32
C ARG A 461 5.78 19.84 -21.59
N ILE A 462 4.74 20.69 -21.66
CA ILE A 462 4.49 21.56 -22.82
C ILE A 462 5.62 22.59 -23.01
N TYR A 463 6.20 23.11 -21.92
CA TYR A 463 7.33 24.03 -21.95
C TYR A 463 8.54 23.39 -22.65
N LEU A 464 8.85 22.13 -22.32
CA LEU A 464 9.94 21.38 -22.96
C LEU A 464 9.62 21.03 -24.43
N GLU A 465 8.39 20.61 -24.72
CA GLU A 465 7.93 20.28 -26.08
C GLU A 465 8.00 21.46 -27.05
N THR A 466 7.85 22.69 -26.53
CA THR A 466 7.98 23.94 -27.31
C THR A 466 9.44 24.41 -27.46
N GLY A 467 10.41 23.54 -27.13
CA GLY A 467 11.83 23.80 -27.34
C GLY A 467 12.50 24.68 -26.28
N ASN A 468 11.80 24.97 -25.17
CA ASN A 468 12.43 25.69 -24.06
C ASN A 468 13.38 24.78 -23.28
N LYS A 469 14.37 25.39 -22.62
CA LYS A 469 15.31 24.70 -21.74
C LYS A 469 15.14 25.18 -20.31
N LEU A 470 15.24 24.26 -19.35
CA LEU A 470 15.16 24.62 -17.93
C LEU A 470 16.38 25.46 -17.54
N GLY A 471 16.16 26.54 -16.78
CA GLY A 471 17.22 27.44 -16.33
C GLY A 471 17.66 28.52 -17.33
N GLU A 472 17.18 28.47 -18.58
CA GLU A 472 17.46 29.46 -19.62
C GLU A 472 16.15 30.07 -20.15
N ILE A 473 16.06 31.39 -20.28
CA ILE A 473 14.88 32.04 -20.86
C ILE A 473 15.13 32.32 -22.33
N ASN A 474 14.45 31.59 -23.21
CA ASN A 474 14.32 31.93 -24.63
C ASN A 474 12.91 32.49 -24.89
N TRP A 475 12.84 33.80 -25.18
CA TRP A 475 11.57 34.50 -25.38
C TRP A 475 10.79 34.04 -26.61
N GLU A 476 11.45 33.53 -27.65
CA GLU A 476 10.78 32.98 -28.83
C GLU A 476 10.07 31.67 -28.48
N ALA A 477 10.79 30.71 -27.89
CA ALA A 477 10.23 29.46 -27.41
C ALA A 477 9.16 29.67 -26.31
N TYR A 478 9.29 30.73 -25.50
CA TYR A 478 8.27 31.08 -24.50
C TYR A 478 6.99 31.65 -25.12
N ASN A 479 7.10 32.37 -26.24
CA ASN A 479 5.91 32.81 -26.99
C ASN A 479 5.16 31.62 -27.58
N ASP A 480 5.88 30.59 -28.04
CA ASP A 480 5.28 29.35 -28.54
C ASP A 480 4.58 28.59 -27.41
N PHE A 481 5.23 28.44 -26.26
CA PHE A 481 4.62 27.92 -25.04
C PHE A 481 3.32 28.66 -24.69
N GLY A 482 3.37 29.99 -24.59
CA GLY A 482 2.19 30.81 -24.29
C GLY A 482 1.07 30.67 -25.32
N THR A 483 1.41 30.38 -26.58
CA THR A 483 0.42 30.12 -27.63
C THR A 483 -0.24 28.75 -27.44
N VAL A 484 0.54 27.71 -27.15
CA VAL A 484 0.03 26.34 -26.94
C VAL A 484 -0.87 26.25 -25.72
N VAL A 485 -0.48 26.86 -24.60
CA VAL A 485 -1.30 26.86 -23.36
C VAL A 485 -2.42 27.90 -23.41
N GLY A 486 -2.57 28.67 -24.50
CA GLY A 486 -3.67 29.60 -24.69
C GLY A 486 -3.57 30.94 -23.95
N TRP A 487 -2.38 31.31 -23.45
CA TRP A 487 -2.08 32.61 -22.83
C TRP A 487 -1.78 33.71 -23.84
N ARG A 488 -1.51 33.33 -25.09
CA ARG A 488 -1.11 34.24 -26.17
C ARG A 488 -1.86 33.92 -27.45
N GLU A 489 -2.34 34.96 -28.13
CA GLU A 489 -3.02 34.86 -29.42
C GLU A 489 -2.35 35.81 -30.42
N GLY A 490 -1.79 35.25 -31.50
CA GLY A 490 -1.03 36.02 -32.48
C GLY A 490 0.25 36.62 -31.89
N LYS A 491 0.27 37.92 -31.59
CA LYS A 491 1.39 38.61 -30.90
C LYS A 491 1.00 39.21 -29.55
N ILE A 492 -0.22 38.93 -29.08
CA ILE A 492 -0.82 39.59 -27.92
C ILE A 492 -0.95 38.57 -26.79
N TRP A 493 -0.41 38.92 -25.62
CA TRP A 493 -0.62 38.16 -24.37
C TRP A 493 -1.98 38.55 -23.77
N LYS A 494 -2.76 37.54 -23.39
CA LYS A 494 -4.08 37.73 -22.78
C LYS A 494 -3.93 38.24 -21.35
N ASN A 495 -4.84 39.12 -20.93
CA ASN A 495 -4.95 39.47 -19.52
C ASN A 495 -5.69 38.36 -18.77
N TYR A 496 -5.53 38.34 -17.45
CA TYR A 496 -6.23 37.38 -16.59
C TYR A 496 -7.75 37.35 -16.78
N LEU A 497 -8.35 38.51 -17.07
CA LEU A 497 -9.79 38.65 -17.30
C LEU A 497 -10.25 38.03 -18.63
N ASP A 498 -9.31 37.82 -19.56
CA ASP A 498 -9.55 37.29 -20.91
C ASP A 498 -9.23 35.78 -21.02
N LEU A 499 -8.87 35.13 -19.91
CA LEU A 499 -8.57 33.70 -19.85
C LEU A 499 -9.86 32.85 -19.79
N GLU A 500 -9.76 31.62 -20.26
CA GLU A 500 -10.86 30.64 -20.26
C GLU A 500 -10.75 29.75 -19.02
N PHE A 501 -11.79 29.73 -18.19
CA PHE A 501 -11.79 29.02 -16.90
C PHE A 501 -12.75 27.82 -16.96
N SER A 502 -12.54 26.96 -17.95
CA SER A 502 -13.23 25.68 -18.13
C SER A 502 -12.30 24.64 -18.72
N LEU A 503 -12.71 23.36 -18.70
CA LEU A 503 -11.95 22.26 -19.32
C LEU A 503 -11.85 22.37 -20.86
N ASN A 504 -12.54 23.33 -21.49
CA ASN A 504 -12.37 23.63 -22.91
C ASN A 504 -11.09 24.45 -23.19
N ALA A 505 -10.46 25.02 -22.17
CA ALA A 505 -9.18 25.69 -22.31
C ALA A 505 -8.10 24.70 -22.77
N PRO A 506 -7.03 25.16 -23.45
CA PRO A 506 -5.94 24.30 -23.86
C PRO A 506 -5.28 23.59 -22.68
N GLU A 507 -4.61 22.47 -22.96
CA GLU A 507 -3.83 21.76 -21.96
C GLU A 507 -2.74 22.67 -21.36
N GLY A 508 -2.54 22.60 -20.05
CA GLY A 508 -1.58 23.45 -19.32
C GLY A 508 -2.02 24.91 -19.14
N HIS A 509 -3.25 25.29 -19.52
CA HIS A 509 -3.75 26.67 -19.38
C HIS A 509 -3.72 27.19 -17.93
N LEU A 510 -3.93 26.31 -16.95
CA LEU A 510 -3.91 26.62 -15.53
C LEU A 510 -2.90 25.71 -14.80
N PRO A 511 -2.30 26.19 -13.69
CA PRO A 511 -2.49 27.49 -13.05
C PRO A 511 -1.78 28.64 -13.79
N PHE A 512 -2.42 29.80 -13.90
CA PHE A 512 -1.86 31.04 -14.42
C PHE A 512 -1.17 31.84 -13.30
N CYS A 513 0.08 31.49 -13.01
CA CYS A 513 0.82 32.16 -11.93
C CYS A 513 1.34 33.55 -12.33
N CYS A 514 1.15 34.54 -11.45
CA CYS A 514 1.64 35.90 -11.64
C CYS A 514 3.13 36.01 -11.28
N ALA A 515 3.99 35.96 -12.29
CA ALA A 515 5.38 36.38 -12.16
C ALA A 515 5.50 37.90 -12.25
N GLY A 516 6.53 38.49 -11.63
CA GLY A 516 6.98 39.84 -12.03
C GLY A 516 7.43 39.86 -13.50
N PHE A 517 7.52 41.05 -14.11
CA PHE A 517 7.82 41.26 -15.55
C PHE A 517 9.09 40.55 -16.06
N ASP A 518 10.00 40.12 -15.18
CA ASP A 518 11.32 39.56 -15.52
C ASP A 518 11.49 38.06 -15.16
N VAL A 519 10.41 37.33 -14.82
CA VAL A 519 10.54 35.92 -14.38
C VAL A 519 9.54 35.01 -15.09
N CYS A 520 10.01 33.87 -15.61
CA CYS A 520 9.13 32.81 -16.09
C CYS A 520 8.88 31.81 -14.96
N VAL A 521 7.71 31.91 -14.30
CA VAL A 521 7.34 31.03 -13.18
C VAL A 521 7.40 29.56 -13.60
N VAL A 522 6.95 29.22 -14.80
CA VAL A 522 7.00 27.84 -15.32
C VAL A 522 8.45 27.36 -15.47
N ALA A 523 9.37 28.18 -15.97
CA ALA A 523 10.78 27.80 -16.11
C ALA A 523 11.47 27.52 -14.76
N PHE A 524 11.03 28.18 -13.68
CA PHE A 524 11.58 27.99 -12.33
C PHE A 524 10.88 26.88 -11.55
N LEU A 525 9.56 26.77 -11.62
CA LEU A 525 8.80 25.69 -10.97
C LEU A 525 9.10 24.34 -11.64
N ALA A 526 9.31 24.31 -12.96
CA ALA A 526 9.66 23.11 -13.71
C ALA A 526 11.06 22.54 -13.40
N LEU A 527 11.94 23.30 -12.75
CA LEU A 527 13.22 22.80 -12.23
C LEU A 527 13.05 22.01 -10.92
N ARG A 528 11.88 22.11 -10.28
CA ARG A 528 11.62 21.62 -8.92
C ARG A 528 10.60 20.48 -8.88
N LEU A 529 9.75 20.40 -9.89
CA LEU A 529 9.04 19.20 -10.36
C LEU A 529 9.93 18.47 -11.35
#